data_AF-A0A2W3YVS9-F1
#
_entry.id   AF-A0A2W3YVS9-F1
#
_cell.length_a   1.000
_cell.length_b   1.000
_cell.length_c   1.000
_cell.angle_alpha   90.00
_cell.angle_beta   90.00
_cell.angle_gamma   90.00
#
_symmetry.space_group_name_H-M   'P 1'
#
loop_
_entity.id
_entity.type
_entity.pdbx_description
1 polymer ?
#
loop_
_entity_poly.entity_id
_entity_poly.type
_entity_poly.pdbx_seq_one_letter_code
_entity_poly.pdbx_strand_id
1 'polypeptide(L)'
;MITKEAITNFGVPSILKDRDIKFCFSDSLGDRSLIGIGCHIKPDKDSVKFFLYDQNSHESIFTMDFYIRKHSSRAFPDNDNGNSTLYLQHIGTNQELRKNGIATFYMSKLVEFCTNNNIKSITLNIAVPSKKLKNALSKSELIKFYKSFATNDVDIRII
;
A
#
# COMPACT_ATOMS: atom_id res chain seq x y z
N MET A 1 -10.69 -10.44 5.32
CA MET A 1 -10.61 -10.74 3.88
C MET A 1 -10.63 -9.44 3.11
N ILE A 2 -9.54 -9.17 2.39
CA ILE A 2 -9.37 -7.99 1.55
C ILE A 2 -9.99 -8.32 0.18
N THR A 3 -10.93 -7.50 -0.28
CA THR A 3 -11.59 -7.69 -1.58
C THR A 3 -11.08 -6.69 -2.61
N LYS A 4 -11.13 -7.06 -3.90
CA LYS A 4 -10.81 -6.13 -5.00
C LYS A 4 -11.70 -4.89 -4.96
N GLU A 5 -12.99 -5.09 -4.66
CA GLU A 5 -13.96 -4.02 -4.51
C GLU A 5 -13.58 -3.03 -3.40
N ALA A 6 -13.15 -3.52 -2.23
CA ALA A 6 -12.69 -2.64 -1.14
C ALA A 6 -11.51 -1.77 -1.57
N ILE A 7 -10.59 -2.31 -2.36
CA ILE A 7 -9.43 -1.56 -2.89
C ILE A 7 -9.84 -0.59 -3.98
N THR A 8 -10.74 -0.96 -4.89
CA THR A 8 -11.27 -0.05 -5.91
C THR A 8 -12.03 1.12 -5.27
N ASN A 9 -12.73 0.88 -4.15
CA ASN A 9 -13.42 1.90 -3.36
C ASN A 9 -12.47 2.89 -2.66
N PHE A 10 -11.15 2.64 -2.62
CA PHE A 10 -10.20 3.68 -2.22
C PHE A 10 -10.25 4.89 -3.18
N GLY A 11 -10.64 4.65 -4.43
CA GLY A 11 -10.75 5.68 -5.46
C GLY A 11 -9.41 6.11 -6.04
N VAL A 12 -9.47 7.14 -6.87
CA VAL A 12 -8.31 7.69 -7.59
C VAL A 12 -8.03 9.10 -7.04
N PRO A 13 -6.76 9.45 -6.74
CA PRO A 13 -6.42 10.79 -6.28
C PRO A 13 -6.75 11.85 -7.34
N SER A 14 -7.14 13.05 -6.91
CA SER A 14 -7.59 14.14 -7.80
C SER A 14 -6.60 14.52 -8.90
N ILE A 15 -5.31 14.36 -8.66
CA ILE A 15 -4.24 14.61 -9.66
C ILE A 15 -4.30 13.66 -10.87
N LEU A 16 -5.00 12.53 -10.73
CA LEU A 16 -5.19 11.53 -11.78
C LEU A 16 -6.64 11.48 -12.30
N LYS A 17 -7.52 12.40 -11.85
CA LYS A 17 -8.96 12.34 -12.15
C LYS A 17 -9.30 12.43 -13.65
N ASP A 18 -8.46 13.13 -14.42
CA ASP A 18 -8.65 13.36 -15.85
C ASP A 18 -7.92 12.31 -16.71
N ARG A 19 -7.36 11.27 -16.09
CA ARG A 19 -6.70 10.15 -16.76
C ARG A 19 -7.64 8.94 -16.80
N ASP A 20 -7.49 8.11 -17.82
CA ASP A 20 -8.18 6.83 -17.90
C ASP A 20 -7.45 5.79 -17.03
N ILE A 21 -7.76 5.80 -15.73
CA ILE A 21 -7.07 4.96 -14.73
C ILE A 21 -7.82 3.67 -14.48
N LYS A 22 -7.11 2.56 -14.66
CA LYS A 22 -7.58 1.22 -14.34
C LYS A 22 -6.87 0.66 -13.11
N PHE A 23 -7.65 0.12 -12.17
CA PHE A 23 -7.12 -0.72 -11.10
C PHE A 23 -6.80 -2.12 -11.65
N CYS A 24 -5.56 -2.55 -11.47
CA CYS A 24 -5.08 -3.84 -11.91
C CYS A 24 -4.63 -4.68 -10.72
N PHE A 25 -5.09 -5.93 -10.67
CA PHE A 25 -4.77 -6.91 -9.62
C PHE A 25 -4.00 -8.12 -10.17
N SER A 26 -3.46 -7.98 -11.37
CA SER A 26 -2.66 -8.99 -12.07
C SER A 26 -1.48 -8.31 -12.73
N ASP A 27 -0.29 -8.87 -12.58
CA ASP A 27 0.97 -8.29 -13.08
C ASP A 27 1.06 -8.22 -14.63
N SER A 28 0.03 -8.66 -15.38
CA SER A 28 0.03 -8.74 -16.84
C SER A 28 0.21 -7.40 -17.56
N LEU A 29 -0.26 -6.31 -16.95
CA LEU A 29 -0.16 -4.95 -17.52
C LEU A 29 0.88 -4.07 -16.81
N GLY A 30 1.56 -4.61 -15.80
CA GLY A 30 2.40 -3.83 -14.89
C GLY A 30 3.83 -3.67 -15.35
N ASP A 31 4.39 -2.48 -15.18
CA ASP A 31 5.84 -2.27 -15.29
C ASP A 31 6.56 -2.97 -14.12
N ARG A 32 7.30 -4.05 -14.43
CA ARG A 32 8.09 -4.84 -13.47
C ARG A 32 9.04 -4.00 -12.61
N SER A 33 9.54 -2.89 -13.15
CA SER A 33 10.43 -1.98 -12.42
C SER A 33 9.70 -1.22 -11.31
N LEU A 34 8.41 -0.94 -11.50
CA LEU A 34 7.57 -0.24 -10.53
C LEU A 34 6.88 -1.22 -9.57
N ILE A 35 6.27 -2.28 -10.11
CA ILE A 35 5.46 -3.26 -9.34
C ILE A 35 6.31 -4.19 -8.45
N GLY A 36 7.64 -4.17 -8.60
CA GLY A 36 8.58 -5.04 -7.89
C GLY A 36 8.65 -6.46 -8.46
N ILE A 37 9.83 -7.10 -8.32
CA ILE A 37 10.05 -8.50 -8.70
C ILE A 37 9.61 -9.40 -7.54
N GLY A 38 8.82 -10.44 -7.83
CA GLY A 38 8.68 -11.59 -6.93
C GLY A 38 7.51 -11.61 -5.94
N CYS A 39 6.60 -10.65 -5.95
CA CYS A 39 5.36 -10.75 -5.14
C CYS A 39 4.31 -11.62 -5.85
N HIS A 40 4.64 -12.90 -6.05
CA HIS A 40 3.67 -13.95 -6.38
C HIS A 40 3.07 -14.49 -5.09
N ILE A 41 2.51 -13.60 -4.25
CA ILE A 41 1.67 -14.10 -3.16
C ILE A 41 0.45 -14.66 -3.86
N LYS A 42 0.30 -15.99 -3.79
CA LYS A 42 -0.94 -16.68 -4.18
C LYS A 42 -2.08 -15.84 -3.60
N PRO A 43 -3.14 -15.50 -4.36
CA PRO A 43 -4.24 -14.71 -3.85
C PRO A 43 -4.79 -15.40 -2.61
N ASP A 44 -4.34 -14.94 -1.45
CA ASP A 44 -4.82 -15.33 -0.15
C ASP A 44 -5.85 -14.28 0.24
N LYS A 45 -6.87 -14.70 0.98
CA LYS A 45 -7.99 -13.84 1.36
C LYS A 45 -7.52 -12.60 2.14
N ASP A 46 -6.32 -12.62 2.70
CA ASP A 46 -5.77 -11.55 3.53
C ASP A 46 -4.53 -10.87 2.90
N SER A 47 -4.25 -11.04 1.61
CA SER A 47 -3.19 -10.32 0.88
C SER A 47 -3.74 -9.65 -0.37
N VAL A 48 -3.24 -8.44 -0.67
CA VAL A 48 -3.53 -7.76 -1.92
C VAL A 48 -2.31 -7.05 -2.47
N LYS A 49 -2.13 -7.20 -3.78
CA LYS A 49 -1.25 -6.39 -4.59
C LYS A 49 -2.09 -5.76 -5.70
N PHE A 50 -1.96 -4.44 -5.86
CA PHE A 50 -2.60 -3.74 -6.96
C PHE A 50 -1.68 -2.66 -7.55
N PHE A 51 -2.00 -2.23 -8.75
CA PHE A 51 -1.41 -1.07 -9.38
C PHE A 51 -2.44 -0.26 -10.17
N LEU A 52 -2.13 1.01 -10.35
CA LEU A 52 -2.88 1.90 -11.23
C LEU A 52 -2.21 1.92 -12.60
N TYR A 53 -2.98 1.65 -13.63
CA TYR A 53 -2.54 1.67 -15.02
C TYR A 53 -3.24 2.79 -15.77
N ASP A 54 -2.47 3.66 -16.42
CA ASP A 54 -2.98 4.68 -17.33
C ASP A 54 -3.22 4.05 -18.70
N GLN A 55 -4.48 3.96 -19.12
CA GLN A 55 -4.82 3.35 -20.40
C GLN A 55 -4.39 4.21 -21.60
N ASN A 56 -4.19 5.52 -21.41
CA ASN A 56 -3.78 6.42 -22.49
C ASN A 56 -2.28 6.37 -22.72
N SER A 57 -1.47 6.42 -21.65
CA SER A 57 -0.01 6.36 -21.77
C SER A 57 0.55 4.94 -21.76
N HIS A 58 -0.29 3.94 -21.45
CA HIS A 58 0.11 2.55 -21.25
C HIS A 58 1.13 2.33 -20.13
N GLU A 59 1.15 3.21 -19.12
CA GLU A 59 2.12 3.17 -18.03
C GLU A 59 1.50 2.80 -16.68
N SER A 60 2.31 2.14 -15.84
CA SER A 60 1.98 1.99 -14.43
C SER A 60 2.30 3.27 -13.66
N ILE A 61 1.33 3.80 -12.93
CA ILE A 61 1.45 5.04 -12.17
C ILE A 61 1.86 4.79 -10.73
N PHE A 62 1.22 3.80 -10.10
CA PHE A 62 1.32 3.53 -8.69
C PHE A 62 1.16 2.05 -8.42
N THR A 63 1.79 1.54 -7.36
CA THR A 63 1.58 0.19 -6.86
C THR A 63 1.59 0.17 -5.34
N MET A 64 0.82 -0.75 -4.76
CA MET A 64 0.86 -1.06 -3.35
C MET A 64 0.63 -2.56 -3.14
N ASP A 65 1.40 -3.15 -2.23
CA ASP A 65 1.33 -4.56 -1.83
C ASP A 65 1.31 -4.65 -0.31
N PHE A 66 0.26 -5.27 0.24
CA PHE A 66 0.16 -5.50 1.66
C PHE A 66 -0.63 -6.77 1.99
N TYR A 67 -0.45 -7.25 3.22
CA TYR A 67 -1.23 -8.36 3.76
C TYR A 67 -1.56 -8.13 5.24
N ILE A 68 -2.60 -8.79 5.72
CA ILE A 68 -3.01 -8.75 7.13
C ILE A 68 -2.60 -10.07 7.77
N ARG A 69 -1.92 -9.99 8.91
CA ARG A 69 -1.67 -11.13 9.78
C ARG A 69 -2.54 -11.02 11.02
N LYS A 70 -3.41 -12.00 11.23
CA LYS A 70 -4.14 -12.17 12.49
C LYS A 70 -3.26 -12.91 13.48
N HIS A 71 -3.08 -12.38 14.68
CA HIS A 71 -2.40 -13.12 15.74
C HIS A 71 -3.44 -13.92 16.51
N SER A 72 -3.56 -15.23 16.22
CA SER A 72 -4.46 -16.09 17.01
C SER A 72 -3.94 -16.21 18.44
N SER A 73 -4.68 -15.70 19.42
CA SER A 73 -4.45 -16.12 20.80
C SER A 73 -5.04 -17.52 20.98
N ARG A 74 -4.21 -18.54 21.24
CA ARG A 74 -4.71 -19.91 21.53
C ARG A 74 -5.47 -19.99 22.85
N ALA A 75 -5.37 -18.97 23.70
CA ALA A 75 -5.90 -18.95 25.06
C ALA A 75 -7.32 -18.36 25.15
N PHE A 76 -7.70 -17.44 24.27
CA PHE A 76 -9.01 -16.78 24.28
C PHE A 76 -9.49 -16.51 22.86
N PRO A 77 -10.20 -17.46 22.21
CA PRO A 77 -10.66 -17.29 20.82
C PRO A 77 -11.72 -16.19 20.65
N ASP A 78 -12.48 -15.86 21.71
CA ASP A 78 -13.56 -14.87 21.66
C ASP A 78 -13.10 -13.42 21.86
N ASN A 79 -11.80 -13.19 22.11
CA ASN A 79 -11.25 -11.85 22.36
C ASN A 79 -10.27 -11.38 21.29
N ASP A 80 -10.45 -11.86 20.05
CA ASP A 80 -9.59 -11.52 18.89
C ASP A 80 -9.81 -10.09 18.35
N ASN A 81 -10.48 -9.24 19.15
CA ASN A 81 -10.76 -7.84 18.91
C ASN A 81 -9.46 -7.01 18.97
N GLY A 82 -8.69 -7.01 17.87
CA GLY A 82 -7.66 -5.99 17.62
C GLY A 82 -6.23 -6.50 17.49
N ASN A 83 -6.00 -7.80 17.49
CA ASN A 83 -4.65 -8.38 17.32
C ASN A 83 -4.28 -8.63 15.85
N SER A 84 -4.76 -7.81 14.93
CA SER A 84 -4.34 -7.87 13.52
C SER A 84 -3.31 -6.80 13.22
N THR A 85 -2.27 -7.18 12.49
CA THR A 85 -1.25 -6.27 11.97
C THR A 85 -1.29 -6.29 10.44
N LEU A 86 -1.35 -5.12 9.83
CA LEU A 86 -1.14 -4.96 8.39
C LEU A 86 0.36 -4.84 8.13
N TYR A 87 0.85 -5.59 7.16
CA TYR A 87 2.24 -5.53 6.69
C TYR A 87 2.26 -4.93 5.30
N LEU A 88 2.80 -3.72 5.18
CA LEU A 88 3.00 -3.05 3.90
C LEU A 88 4.34 -3.52 3.32
N GLN A 89 4.26 -4.38 2.30
CA GLN A 89 5.43 -4.98 1.65
C GLN A 89 6.05 -4.06 0.61
N HIS A 90 5.21 -3.38 -0.17
CA HIS A 90 5.68 -2.52 -1.25
C HIS A 90 4.75 -1.33 -1.45
N ILE A 91 5.34 -0.18 -1.75
CA ILE A 91 4.64 1.00 -2.24
C ILE A 91 5.55 1.72 -3.23
N GLY A 92 5.01 2.02 -4.40
CA GLY A 92 5.78 2.61 -5.50
C GLY A 92 4.96 3.64 -6.25
N THR A 93 5.61 4.73 -6.65
CA THR A 93 5.04 5.70 -7.59
C THR A 93 6.04 5.92 -8.72
N ASN A 94 5.52 5.98 -9.94
CA ASN A 94 6.26 6.36 -11.14
C ASN A 94 7.08 7.62 -10.85
N GLN A 95 8.35 7.63 -11.27
CA GLN A 95 9.32 8.65 -10.89
C GLN A 95 8.88 10.08 -11.26
N GLU A 96 8.21 10.22 -12.40
CA GLU A 96 7.71 11.51 -12.90
C GLU A 96 6.49 12.00 -12.10
N LEU A 97 5.81 11.10 -11.38
CA LEU A 97 4.61 11.40 -10.60
C LEU A 97 4.87 11.41 -9.08
N ARG A 98 6.12 11.21 -8.64
CA ARG A 98 6.50 11.33 -7.23
C ARG A 98 6.31 12.76 -6.73
N LYS A 99 6.07 12.87 -5.43
CA LYS A 99 5.79 14.15 -4.72
C LYS A 99 4.49 14.86 -5.15
N ASN A 100 3.65 14.23 -5.97
CA ASN A 100 2.32 14.74 -6.35
C ASN A 100 1.18 14.19 -5.48
N GLY A 101 1.47 13.71 -4.27
CA GLY A 101 0.45 13.27 -3.30
C GLY A 101 -0.19 11.91 -3.54
N ILE A 102 0.19 11.16 -4.59
CA ILE A 102 -0.40 9.84 -4.90
C ILE A 102 -0.15 8.83 -3.76
N ALA A 103 1.11 8.68 -3.32
CA ALA A 103 1.44 7.80 -2.20
C ALA A 103 0.79 8.28 -0.89
N THR A 104 0.70 9.59 -0.67
CA THR A 104 0.00 10.19 0.48
C THR A 104 -1.47 9.77 0.50
N PHE A 105 -2.16 9.89 -0.63
CA PHE A 105 -3.55 9.51 -0.77
C PHE A 105 -3.78 8.03 -0.39
N TYR A 106 -2.98 7.12 -0.95
CA TYR A 106 -3.14 5.70 -0.67
C TYR A 106 -2.72 5.31 0.75
N MET A 107 -1.73 5.98 1.35
CA MET A 107 -1.43 5.79 2.77
C MET A 107 -2.58 6.22 3.66
N SER A 108 -3.23 7.37 3.37
CA SER A 108 -4.43 7.79 4.10
C SER A 108 -5.57 6.77 3.97
N LYS A 109 -5.80 6.24 2.77
CA LYS A 109 -6.81 5.19 2.54
C LYS A 109 -6.49 3.89 3.24
N LEU A 110 -5.21 3.52 3.31
CA LEU A 110 -4.75 2.34 4.04
C LEU A 110 -4.97 2.48 5.55
N VAL A 111 -4.73 3.67 6.12
CA VAL A 111 -5.03 3.96 7.54
C VAL A 111 -6.53 3.93 7.81
N GLU A 112 -7.33 4.59 6.97
CA GLU A 112 -8.80 4.55 7.06
C GLU A 112 -9.32 3.10 7.02
N PHE A 113 -8.79 2.30 6.10
CA PHE A 113 -9.09 0.87 6.02
C PHE A 113 -8.70 0.13 7.30
N CYS A 114 -7.53 0.41 7.89
CA CYS A 114 -7.12 -0.22 9.15
C CYS A 114 -8.07 0.15 10.30
N THR A 115 -8.40 1.43 10.46
CA THR A 115 -9.33 1.90 11.48
C THR A 115 -10.69 1.22 11.34
N ASN A 116 -11.27 1.19 10.14
CA ASN A 116 -12.58 0.60 9.88
C ASN A 116 -12.62 -0.92 10.09
N ASN A 117 -11.45 -1.59 10.07
CA ASN A 117 -11.32 -3.03 10.25
C ASN A 117 -10.68 -3.43 11.59
N ASN A 118 -10.58 -2.50 12.56
CA ASN A 118 -9.97 -2.73 13.87
C ASN A 118 -8.52 -3.27 13.81
N ILE A 119 -7.76 -2.88 12.79
CA ILE A 119 -6.33 -3.20 12.65
C ILE A 119 -5.53 -2.11 13.34
N LYS A 120 -4.74 -2.48 14.35
CA LYS A 120 -4.09 -1.50 15.26
C LYS A 120 -2.70 -1.07 14.83
N SER A 121 -2.10 -1.74 13.84
CA SER A 121 -0.78 -1.34 13.37
C SER A 121 -0.54 -1.67 11.90
N ILE A 122 0.22 -0.79 11.26
CA ILE A 122 0.86 -1.01 9.97
C ILE A 122 2.36 -1.19 10.23
N THR A 123 2.90 -2.33 9.84
CA THR A 123 4.33 -2.65 9.90
C THR A 123 4.92 -2.61 8.51
N LEU A 124 6.09 -2.00 8.36
CA LEU A 124 6.81 -1.93 7.09
C LEU A 124 8.32 -1.92 7.28
N ASN A 125 9.06 -2.34 6.26
CA ASN A 125 10.49 -2.12 6.16
C ASN A 125 10.77 -0.98 5.18
N ILE A 126 11.74 -0.12 5.49
CA ILE A 126 12.19 0.94 4.59
C ILE A 126 13.33 0.43 3.73
N ALA A 127 13.01 0.04 2.51
CA ALA A 127 13.99 -0.17 1.45
C ALA A 127 14.30 1.17 0.77
N VAL A 128 15.56 1.62 0.88
CA VAL A 128 16.05 2.75 0.08
C VAL A 128 16.60 2.18 -1.22
N PRO A 129 16.19 2.69 -2.40
CA PRO A 129 16.74 2.21 -3.66
C PRO A 129 18.26 2.42 -3.68
N SER A 130 18.99 1.39 -4.09
CA SER A 130 20.47 1.39 -4.17
C SER A 130 21.00 2.40 -5.20
N LYS A 131 20.15 2.80 -6.16
CA LYS A 131 20.43 3.84 -7.15
C LYS A 131 19.65 5.11 -6.84
N LYS A 132 20.26 6.26 -7.11
CA LYS A 132 19.62 7.57 -6.98
C LYS A 132 18.51 7.69 -8.02
N LEU A 133 17.26 7.47 -7.61
CA LEU A 133 16.09 7.65 -8.47
C LEU A 133 15.62 9.11 -8.41
N LYS A 134 15.10 9.62 -9.52
CA LYS A 134 14.53 10.97 -9.57
C LYS A 134 13.40 11.10 -8.56
N ASN A 135 13.38 12.22 -7.83
CA ASN A 135 12.37 12.55 -6.82
C ASN A 135 12.18 11.50 -5.70
N ALA A 136 13.14 10.60 -5.49
CA ALA A 136 13.09 9.67 -4.37
C ALA A 136 13.32 10.40 -3.04
N LEU A 137 12.62 9.94 -2.01
CA LEU A 137 12.87 10.34 -0.63
C LEU A 137 14.10 9.59 -0.10
N SER A 138 14.91 10.29 0.68
CA SER A 138 15.95 9.68 1.51
C SER A 138 15.35 8.82 2.61
N LYS A 139 16.17 7.99 3.28
CA LYS A 139 15.72 7.15 4.40
C LYS A 139 15.02 7.96 5.49
N SER A 140 15.59 9.11 5.87
CA SER A 140 15.05 9.96 6.93
C SER A 140 13.73 10.62 6.50
N GLU A 141 13.61 11.03 5.24
CA GLU A 141 12.34 11.53 4.68
C GLU A 141 11.28 10.44 4.60
N LEU A 142 11.63 9.20 4.24
CA LEU A 142 10.71 8.05 4.27
C LEU A 142 10.22 7.76 5.69
N ILE A 143 11.11 7.72 6.68
CA ILE A 143 10.72 7.54 8.09
C ILE A 143 9.73 8.61 8.52
N LYS A 144 10.00 9.88 8.20
CA LYS A 144 9.10 11.00 8.52
C LYS A 144 7.76 10.86 7.79
N PHE A 145 7.80 10.53 6.51
CA PHE A 145 6.60 10.31 5.69
C PHE A 145 5.70 9.23 6.27
N TYR A 146 6.22 8.05 6.60
CA TYR A 146 5.37 6.99 7.16
C TYR A 146 4.86 7.33 8.56
N LYS A 147 5.73 7.87 9.42
CA LYS A 147 5.32 8.25 10.78
C LYS A 147 4.26 9.35 10.83
N SER A 148 4.14 10.20 9.81
CA SER A 148 3.08 11.21 9.78
C SER A 148 1.67 10.64 9.61
N PHE A 149 1.53 9.35 9.29
CA PHE A 149 0.23 8.67 9.19
C PHE A 149 -0.19 7.93 10.47
N ALA A 150 0.64 7.93 11.51
CA ALA A 150 0.26 7.36 12.80
C ALA A 150 -0.91 8.16 13.40
N THR A 151 -1.87 7.44 14.00
CA THR A 151 -3.04 8.02 14.67
C THR A 151 -3.19 7.40 16.06
N ASN A 152 -4.17 7.84 16.84
CA ASN A 152 -4.49 7.21 18.12
C ASN A 152 -4.98 5.76 17.97
N ASP A 153 -5.53 5.40 16.80
CA ASP A 153 -6.10 4.07 16.53
C ASP A 153 -5.15 3.13 15.78
N VAL A 154 -4.25 3.69 14.96
CA VAL A 154 -3.36 2.95 14.07
C VAL A 154 -1.91 3.43 14.26
N ASP A 155 -1.07 2.54 14.78
CA ASP A 155 0.37 2.74 14.93
C ASP A 155 1.14 2.42 13.65
N ILE A 156 2.25 3.12 13.40
CA ILE A 156 3.15 2.87 12.26
C ILE A 156 4.49 2.36 12.77
N ARG A 157 4.79 1.09 12.49
CA ARG A 157 6.01 0.40 12.91
C ARG A 157 6.95 0.21 11.74
N ILE A 158 8.13 0.79 11.85
CA ILE A 158 9.21 0.60 10.88
C ILE A 158 10.19 -0.41 11.47
N ILE A 159 10.43 -1.51 10.76
CA ILE A 159 11.34 -2.61 11.14
C ILE A 159 12.59 -2.65 10.26
#